data_AF-A0A1H6ZPR7-F1
#
_entry.id   AF-A0A1H6ZPR7-F1
#
_cell.length_a   1.000
_cell.length_b   1.000
_cell.length_c   1.000
_cell.angle_alpha   90.00
_cell.angle_beta   90.00
_cell.angle_gamma   90.00
#
_symmetry.space_group_name_H-M   'P 1'
#
loop_
_entity.id
_entity.type
_entity.pdbx_description
1 polymer ?
#
loop_
_entity_poly.entity_id
_entity_poly.type
_entity_poly.pdbx_seq_one_letter_code
_entity_poly.pdbx_strand_id
1 'polypeptide(L)' 'MNPRVKKIISIDNFSIKALWSDDQIRVNDFSQFLSEYFEKKDSAYFKILNDSTFQKAKTDARYIGKM' A
#
# COMPACT_ATOMS: atom_id res chain seq x y z
N MET A 1 -13.08 -18.23 -2.28
CA MET A 1 -12.50 -17.47 -1.14
C MET A 1 -11.75 -16.29 -1.73
N ASN A 2 -11.93 -15.06 -1.22
CA ASN A 2 -11.19 -13.91 -1.75
C ASN A 2 -9.69 -14.03 -1.40
N PRO A 3 -8.78 -13.88 -2.37
CA PRO A 3 -7.34 -13.94 -2.13
C PRO A 3 -6.92 -12.90 -1.07
N ARG A 4 -5.95 -13.26 -0.22
CA ARG A 4 -5.40 -12.38 0.83
C ARG A 4 -3.91 -12.15 0.62
N VAL A 5 -3.39 -11.01 1.08
CA VAL A 5 -1.96 -10.72 1.05
C VAL A 5 -1.23 -11.65 2.02
N LYS A 6 -0.29 -12.44 1.49
CA LYS A 6 0.56 -13.39 2.24
C LYS A 6 1.88 -12.73 2.66
N LYS A 7 2.49 -11.95 1.76
CA LYS A 7 3.77 -11.28 2.00
C LYS A 7 3.95 -10.08 1.07
N ILE A 8 4.43 -8.94 1.59
CA ILE A 8 4.95 -7.85 0.76
C ILE A 8 6.35 -8.23 0.25
N ILE A 9 6.56 -8.11 -1.06
CA ILE A 9 7.82 -8.41 -1.75
C ILE A 9 8.66 -7.14 -1.87
N SER A 10 8.07 -6.06 -2.37
CA SER A 10 8.71 -4.74 -2.46
C SER A 10 7.67 -3.64 -2.29
N ILE A 11 8.16 -2.48 -1.85
CA ILE A 11 7.41 -1.24 -1.79
C ILE A 11 8.23 -0.24 -2.58
N ASP A 12 7.67 0.19 -3.69
CA ASP A 12 8.22 1.21 -4.58
C ASP A 12 7.33 2.47 -4.46
N ASN A 13 7.68 3.57 -5.12
CA ASN A 13 6.93 4.82 -4.99
C ASN A 13 5.44 4.60 -5.33
N PHE A 14 4.60 4.71 -4.30
CA PHE A 14 3.14 4.51 -4.34
C PHE A 14 2.67 3.15 -4.87
N SER A 15 3.56 2.17 -5.00
CA SER A 15 3.26 0.84 -5.53
C SER A 15 3.71 -0.26 -4.57
N ILE A 16 2.88 -1.27 -4.37
CA ILE A 16 3.19 -2.42 -3.50
C ILE A 16 3.09 -3.71 -4.30
N LYS A 17 4.21 -4.43 -4.38
CA LYS A 17 4.27 -5.79 -4.92
C LYS A 17 4.09 -6.78 -3.79
N ALA A 18 3.10 -7.66 -3.89
CA ALA A 18 2.78 -8.63 -2.86
C ALA A 18 2.48 -10.03 -3.43
N LEU A 19 2.84 -11.05 -2.67
CA LEU A 19 2.41 -12.44 -2.84
C LEU A 19 1.04 -12.62 -2.18
N TRP A 20 0.12 -13.24 -2.88
CA TRP A 20 -1.24 -13.51 -2.41
C TRP A 20 -1.42 -14.99 -2.04
N SER A 21 -2.52 -15.30 -1.35
CA SER A 21 -2.83 -16.65 -0.86
C SER A 21 -3.19 -17.65 -1.96
N ASP A 22 -3.40 -17.18 -3.19
CA ASP A 22 -3.54 -17.98 -4.41
C ASP A 22 -2.18 -18.16 -5.13
N ASP A 23 -1.09 -17.87 -4.42
CA ASP A 23 0.30 -17.89 -4.87
C ASP A 23 0.59 -17.01 -6.10
N GLN A 24 -0.30 -16.05 -6.40
CA GLN A 24 -0.05 -15.04 -7.42
C GLN A 24 0.71 -13.84 -6.84
N ILE A 25 1.60 -13.28 -7.65
CA ILE A 25 2.23 -11.99 -7.36
C ILE A 25 1.42 -10.90 -8.07
N ARG A 26 0.99 -9.88 -7.32
CA ARG A 26 0.29 -8.72 -7.87
C ARG A 26 0.98 -7.44 -7.46
N VAL A 27 0.95 -6.47 -8.35
CA VAL A 27 1.36 -5.09 -8.10
C VAL A 27 0.09 -4.27 -7.91
N ASN A 28 -0.03 -3.61 -6.77
CA ASN A 28 -1.11 -2.66 -6.51
C ASN A 28 -0.52 -1.26 -6.56
N ASP A 29 -0.94 -0.48 -7.56
CA ASP A 29 -0.56 0.92 -7.72
C ASP A 29 -1.60 1.80 -7.00
N PHE A 30 -1.13 2.57 -6.03
CA PHE A 30 -1.92 3.50 -5.24
C PHE A 30 -1.78 4.94 -5.72
N SER A 31 -0.98 5.21 -6.75
CA SER A 31 -0.71 6.57 -7.25
C SER A 31 -1.99 7.30 -7.60
N GLN A 32 -2.89 6.65 -8.36
CA GLN A 32 -4.17 7.23 -8.74
C GLN A 32 -5.04 7.52 -7.51
N PHE A 33 -5.20 6.55 -6.62
CA PHE A 33 -6.00 6.72 -5.40
C PHE A 33 -5.44 7.85 -4.52
N LEU A 34 -4.13 7.87 -4.27
CA LEU A 34 -3.48 8.86 -3.42
C LEU A 34 -3.48 10.25 -4.04
N SER A 35 -3.45 10.37 -5.37
CA SER A 35 -3.53 11.66 -6.06
C SER A 35 -4.81 12.44 -5.71
N GLU A 36 -5.92 11.74 -5.45
CA GLU A 36 -7.20 12.35 -5.05
C GLU A 36 -7.18 13.00 -3.65
N TYR A 37 -6.12 12.71 -2.88
CA TYR A 37 -5.94 13.22 -1.52
C TYR A 37 -4.79 14.23 -1.42
N PHE A 38 -4.15 14.60 -2.54
CA PHE A 38 -3.03 15.55 -2.58
C PHE A 38 -3.40 16.93 -2.02
N GLU A 39 -4.64 17.36 -2.20
CA GLU A 39 -5.11 18.67 -1.70
C GLU A 39 -5.78 18.58 -0.33
N LYS A 40 -5.97 17.37 0.21
CA LYS A 40 -6.73 17.11 1.45
C LYS A 40 -5.78 16.98 2.63
N LYS A 41 -5.14 18.09 3.03
CA LYS A 41 -4.09 18.14 4.07
C LYS A 41 -4.49 17.53 5.43
N ASP A 42 -5.77 17.56 5.76
CA ASP A 42 -6.31 16.97 7.00
C ASP A 42 -6.60 15.47 6.89
N SER A 43 -6.49 14.89 5.70
CA SER A 43 -6.73 13.46 5.47
C SER A 43 -5.58 12.61 6.02
N ALA A 44 -5.93 11.45 6.60
CA ALA A 44 -4.95 10.44 6.98
C ALA A 44 -4.11 9.98 5.77
N TYR A 45 -4.67 10.01 4.57
CA TYR A 45 -3.99 9.62 3.32
C TYR A 45 -2.99 10.68 2.83
N PHE A 46 -3.17 11.95 3.22
CA PHE A 46 -2.19 13.00 2.89
C PHE A 46 -0.85 12.78 3.58
N LYS A 47 -0.83 12.16 4.78
CA LYS A 47 0.42 11.79 5.47
C LYS A 47 1.16 10.66 4.77
N ILE A 48 0.44 9.83 3.99
CA ILE A 48 0.97 8.68 3.24
C ILE A 48 1.59 9.13 1.91
N LEU A 49 1.19 10.31 1.38
CA LEU A 49 1.79 10.93 0.19
C LEU A 49 3.24 11.40 0.38
N ASN A 50 3.75 11.45 1.61
CA ASN A 50 5.17 11.64 1.83
C ASN A 50 5.89 10.31 1.53
N ASP A 51 6.72 10.26 0.49
CA ASP A 51 7.45 9.06 0.03
C ASP A 51 8.12 8.30 1.17
N SER A 52 8.69 9.02 2.15
CA SER A 52 9.36 8.43 3.32
C SER A 52 8.41 7.70 4.28
N THR A 53 7.11 8.03 4.25
CA THR A 53 6.05 7.35 5.00
C THR A 53 5.49 6.17 4.22
N PHE A 54 5.34 6.29 2.90
CA PHE A 54 4.85 5.19 2.05
C PHE A 54 5.80 3.99 2.08
N GLN A 55 7.12 4.24 1.99
CA GLN A 55 8.15 3.20 2.08
C GLN A 55 8.18 2.46 3.42
N LYS A 56 7.56 3.02 4.48
CA LYS A 56 7.43 2.37 5.78
C LYS A 56 6.19 1.48 5.90
N ALA A 57 5.39 1.35 4.84
CA ALA A 57 4.21 0.49 4.86
C ALA A 57 4.62 -0.95 5.26
N LYS A 58 3.90 -1.53 6.22
CA LYS A 58 4.06 -2.92 6.62
C LYS A 58 2.73 -3.63 6.45
N THR A 59 2.79 -4.94 6.21
CA THR A 59 1.59 -5.79 6.19
C THR A 59 1.53 -6.61 7.47
N ASP A 60 0.34 -6.73 8.06
CA ASP A 60 0.06 -7.65 9.16
C ASP A 60 -0.71 -8.90 8.68
N ALA A 61 -0.61 -9.22 7.39
CA ALA A 61 -1.36 -10.27 6.69
C ALA A 61 -2.89 -10.08 6.61
N ARG A 62 -3.47 -9.02 7.20
CA ARG A 62 -4.89 -8.63 7.04
C ARG A 62 -5.07 -7.24 6.45
N TYR A 63 -4.15 -6.32 6.71
CA TYR A 63 -4.14 -4.93 6.29
C TYR A 63 -2.73 -4.48 5.89
N ILE A 64 -2.66 -3.43 5.07
CA ILE A 64 -1.45 -2.66 4.81
C ILE A 64 -1.65 -1.33 5.55
N GLY A 65 -0.82 -1.07 6.55
CA GLY A 65 -0.97 0.09 7.42
C GLY A 65 0.32 0.43 8.16
N LYS A 66 0.30 1.57 8.85
CA LYS A 66 1.37 1.99 9.77
C LYS A 66 1.08 1.38 11.14
N MET A 67 2.02 0.63 11.71
CA MET A 67 2.08 0.42 13.17
C MET A 67 2.78 1.62 13.80
#